data_AF-A0A2E6G5U0-F1
#
_entry.id   AF-A0A2E6G5U0-F1
#
_cell.length_a   1.000
_cell.length_b   1.000
_cell.length_c   1.000
_cell.angle_alpha   90.00
_cell.angle_beta   90.00
_cell.angle_gamma   90.00
#
_symmetry.space_group_name_H-M   'P 1'
#
loop_
_entity.id
_entity.type
_entity.pdbx_description
1 polymer ?
#
loop_
_entity_poly.entity_id
_entity_poly.type
_entity_poly.pdbx_seq_one_letter_code
_entity_poly.pdbx_strand_id
1 'polypeptide(L)'
;MTPGVRPYEPWFKAWLILAPLVAYGSHFIIFNARMRLAQLAKDSMEVADPLGTWGYAAACTTAFTLLMAIIARLWVKITPHEGTPDKDRD
;
A
#
# COMPACT_ATOMS: atom_id res chain seq x y z
N MET A 1 14.36 -2.33 -31.61
CA MET A 1 13.20 -2.30 -30.70
C MET A 1 13.72 -2.24 -29.28
N THR A 2 13.67 -1.08 -28.65
CA THR A 2 13.94 -0.93 -27.22
C THR A 2 12.93 -1.80 -26.45
N PRO A 3 13.36 -2.63 -25.49
CA PRO A 3 12.44 -3.46 -24.72
C PRO A 3 11.51 -2.50 -23.98
N GLY A 4 10.26 -2.45 -24.42
CA GLY A 4 9.22 -1.68 -23.75
C GLY A 4 9.15 -2.19 -22.33
N VAL A 5 9.64 -1.39 -21.39
CA VAL A 5 9.43 -1.59 -19.96
C VAL A 5 7.93 -1.77 -19.81
N ARG A 6 7.46 -3.01 -19.59
CA ARG A 6 6.03 -3.26 -19.44
C ARG A 6 5.55 -2.29 -18.35
N PRO A 7 4.69 -1.33 -18.69
CA PRO A 7 4.26 -0.36 -17.70
C PRO A 7 3.57 -1.16 -16.62
N TYR A 8 3.96 -0.97 -15.35
CA TYR A 8 3.38 -1.68 -14.21
C TYR A 8 1.86 -1.87 -14.35
N GLU A 9 1.38 -3.02 -13.88
CA GLU A 9 -0.05 -3.38 -13.96
C GLU A 9 -0.96 -2.24 -13.48
N PRO A 10 -2.11 -1.98 -14.14
CA PRO A 10 -3.00 -0.88 -13.79
C PRO A 10 -3.42 -0.87 -12.32
N TRP A 11 -3.64 -2.05 -11.73
CA TRP A 11 -3.98 -2.17 -10.30
C TRP A 11 -2.84 -1.75 -9.38
N PHE A 12 -1.59 -1.99 -9.75
CA PHE A 12 -0.43 -1.60 -8.94
C PHE A 12 -0.20 -0.08 -9.03
N LYS A 13 -0.43 0.52 -10.20
CA LYS A 13 -0.44 1.98 -10.36
C LYS A 13 -1.52 2.63 -9.48
N ALA A 14 -2.73 2.06 -9.47
CA ALA A 14 -3.80 2.52 -8.60
C ALA A 14 -3.40 2.42 -7.11
N TRP A 15 -2.75 1.32 -6.71
CA TRP A 15 -2.19 1.19 -5.35
C TRP A 15 -1.22 2.32 -5.00
N LEU A 16 -0.29 2.68 -5.89
CA LEU A 16 0.69 3.74 -5.62
C LEU A 16 0.04 5.12 -5.45
N ILE A 17 -1.05 5.40 -6.18
CA ILE A 17 -1.83 6.63 -6.01
C ILE A 17 -2.58 6.62 -4.67
N LEU A 18 -3.06 5.44 -4.25
CA LEU A 18 -3.77 5.26 -2.98
C LEU A 18 -2.84 5.23 -1.76
N ALA A 19 -1.58 4.82 -1.91
CA ALA A 19 -0.66 4.64 -0.79
C ALA A 19 -0.50 5.88 0.11
N PRO A 20 -0.38 7.13 -0.41
CA PRO A 20 -0.37 8.34 0.42
C PRO A 20 -1.67 8.53 1.21
N LEU A 21 -2.82 8.21 0.62
CA LEU A 21 -4.12 8.27 1.30
C LEU A 21 -4.21 7.21 2.40
N VAL A 22 -3.71 6.01 2.14
CA VAL A 22 -3.64 4.93 3.14
C VAL A 22 -2.71 5.33 4.29
N ALA A 23 -1.56 5.95 4.02
CA ALA A 23 -0.66 6.47 5.05
C ALA A 23 -1.36 7.52 5.93
N TYR A 24 -2.04 8.48 5.29
CA TYR A 24 -2.79 9.51 5.99
C TYR A 24 -3.92 8.90 6.85
N GLY A 25 -4.75 8.02 6.27
CA GLY A 25 -5.80 7.33 7.02
C GLY A 25 -5.26 6.51 8.19
N SER A 26 -4.16 5.79 7.99
CA SER A 26 -3.52 4.96 9.03
C SER A 26 -3.04 5.80 10.21
N HIS A 27 -2.47 6.98 9.94
CA HIS A 27 -2.09 7.93 10.97
C HIS A 27 -3.28 8.33 11.84
N PHE A 28 -4.41 8.74 11.22
CA PHE A 28 -5.60 9.19 11.94
C PHE A 28 -6.27 8.09 12.77
N ILE A 29 -6.32 6.86 12.24
CA ILE A 29 -6.89 5.71 12.96
C ILE A 29 -6.07 5.42 14.22
N ILE A 30 -4.74 5.35 14.08
CA ILE A 30 -3.83 5.09 15.20
C ILE A 30 -3.87 6.24 16.21
N PHE A 31 -3.92 7.49 15.74
CA PHE A 31 -4.02 8.67 16.59
C PHE A 31 -5.30 8.63 17.43
N ASN A 32 -6.45 8.41 16.81
CA ASN A 32 -7.73 8.30 17.52
C ASN A 32 -7.77 7.10 18.49
N ALA A 33 -7.27 5.94 18.06
CA ALA A 33 -7.24 4.75 18.92
C ALA A 33 -6.39 4.98 20.17
N ARG A 34 -5.22 5.60 20.02
CA ARG A 34 -4.32 5.92 21.14
C ARG A 34 -4.90 7.00 22.05
N MET A 35 -5.53 8.03 21.50
CA MET A 35 -6.24 9.04 22.29
C MET A 35 -7.34 8.41 23.14
N ARG A 36 -8.18 7.57 22.53
CA ARG A 36 -9.27 6.88 23.24
C ARG A 36 -8.76 5.97 24.36
N LEU A 37 -7.68 5.23 24.12
CA LEU A 37 -7.06 4.39 25.15
C LEU A 37 -6.46 5.21 26.29
N ALA A 38 -5.82 6.33 25.97
CA ALA A 38 -5.18 7.16 26.97
C ALA A 38 -6.21 7.94 27.83
N GLN A 39 -7.34 8.34 27.24
CA GLN A 39 -8.49 8.90 27.96
C GLN A 39 -9.10 7.89 28.93
N LEU A 40 -9.32 6.64 28.47
CA LEU A 40 -9.81 5.56 29.32
C LEU A 40 -8.84 5.22 30.47
N ALA A 41 -7.53 5.25 30.21
CA ALA A 41 -6.53 4.92 31.22
C ALA A 41 -6.41 5.98 32.33
N LYS A 42 -6.67 7.26 32.01
CA LYS A 42 -6.59 8.38 32.97
C LYS A 42 -7.94 8.82 33.53
N ASP A 43 -9.03 8.24 33.04
CA ASP A 43 -10.40 8.70 33.30
C ASP A 43 -10.56 10.22 33.14
N SER A 44 -9.92 10.78 32.11
CA SER A 44 -9.86 12.22 31.88
C SER A 44 -9.85 12.52 30.39
N MET A 45 -10.51 13.62 30.02
CA MET A 45 -10.51 14.16 28.66
C MET A 45 -9.21 14.91 28.32
N GLU A 46 -8.49 15.40 29.33
CA GLU A 46 -7.23 16.12 29.15
C GLU A 46 -6.06 15.14 29.10
N VAL A 47 -5.73 14.70 27.89
CA VAL A 47 -4.61 13.78 27.64
C VAL A 47 -3.72 14.32 26.54
N ALA A 48 -2.41 14.27 26.76
CA ALA A 48 -1.42 14.73 25.79
C ALA A 48 -1.48 13.90 24.50
N ASP A 49 -1.25 14.57 23.37
CA ASP A 49 -1.30 13.96 22.05
C ASP A 49 -0.31 12.80 21.90
N PRO A 50 -0.73 11.66 21.31
CA PRO A 50 0.14 10.52 21.11
C PRO A 50 1.23 10.82 20.08
N LEU A 51 2.49 10.85 20.55
CA LEU A 51 3.68 11.01 19.70
C LEU A 51 3.97 9.73 18.89
N GLY A 52 4.52 9.89 17.68
CA GLY A 52 5.06 8.79 16.86
C GLY A 52 4.06 8.06 15.95
N THR A 53 2.81 8.52 15.86
CA THR A 53 1.77 7.94 15.00
C THR A 53 2.10 8.06 13.50
N TRP A 54 2.77 9.14 13.09
CA TRP A 54 3.30 9.31 11.74
C TRP A 54 4.38 8.27 11.39
N GLY A 55 5.29 7.97 12.31
CA GLY A 55 6.34 6.96 12.10
C GLY A 55 5.76 5.57 11.90
N TYR A 56 4.76 5.21 12.72
CA TYR A 56 4.03 3.95 12.54
C TYR A 56 3.33 3.89 11.17
N ALA A 57 2.57 4.94 10.80
CA ALA A 57 1.86 4.99 9.53
C ALA A 57 2.81 4.88 8.33
N ALA A 58 3.96 5.55 8.39
CA ALA A 58 5.00 5.46 7.38
C ALA A 58 5.59 4.04 7.28
N ALA A 59 5.90 3.41 8.40
CA ALA A 59 6.43 2.04 8.45
C ALA A 59 5.45 1.02 7.84
N CYS A 60 4.17 1.08 8.22
CA CYS A 60 3.13 0.21 7.69
C CYS A 60 2.90 0.42 6.18
N THR A 61 2.81 1.68 5.73
CA THR A 61 2.64 1.98 4.30
C THR A 61 3.81 1.47 3.48
N THR A 62 5.04 1.61 4.00
CA THR A 62 6.25 1.10 3.35
C THR A 62 6.21 -0.42 3.25
N ALA A 63 5.91 -1.11 4.35
CA ALA A 63 5.82 -2.57 4.38
C ALA A 63 4.77 -3.10 3.38
N PHE A 64 3.60 -2.49 3.34
CA PHE A 64 2.53 -2.90 2.43
C PHE A 64 2.84 -2.60 0.96
N THR A 65 3.52 -1.49 0.69
CA THR A 65 3.97 -1.15 -0.66
C THR A 65 5.04 -2.12 -1.15
N LEU A 66 5.97 -2.55 -0.28
CA LEU A 66 6.93 -3.60 -0.60
C LEU A 66 6.24 -4.93 -0.93
N LEU A 67 5.24 -5.32 -0.13
CA LEU A 67 4.43 -6.50 -0.40
C LEU A 67 3.74 -6.42 -1.78
N MET A 68 3.06 -5.30 -2.06
CA MET A 68 2.39 -5.08 -3.36
C MET A 68 3.38 -5.13 -4.53
N ALA A 69 4.60 -4.60 -4.36
CA ALA A 69 5.65 -4.68 -5.37
C ALA A 69 6.13 -6.12 -5.61
N ILE A 70 6.24 -6.94 -4.56
CA ILE A 70 6.57 -8.37 -4.68
C ILE A 70 5.48 -9.10 -5.45
N ILE A 71 4.20 -8.86 -5.10
CA ILE A 71 3.05 -9.46 -5.80
C ILE A 71 3.06 -9.05 -7.28
N ALA A 72 3.28 -7.77 -7.59
CA ALA A 72 3.35 -7.29 -8.97
C ALA A 72 4.48 -7.98 -9.77
N ARG A 73 5.64 -8.19 -9.15
CA ARG A 73 6.75 -8.93 -9.77
C ARG A 73 6.43 -10.40 -9.99
N LEU A 74 5.78 -11.05 -9.03
CA LEU A 74 5.36 -12.45 -9.15
C LEU A 74 4.29 -12.61 -10.23
N TRP A 75 3.33 -11.69 -10.29
CA TRP A 75 2.26 -11.67 -11.28
C TRP A 75 2.80 -11.68 -12.71
N VAL A 76 3.77 -10.81 -13.01
CA VAL A 76 4.41 -10.73 -14.33
C VAL A 76 5.18 -12.01 -14.68
N LYS A 77 5.76 -12.69 -13.68
CA LYS A 77 6.48 -13.96 -13.90
C LYS A 77 5.54 -15.14 -14.17
N ILE A 78 4.40 -15.17 -13.48
CA ILE A 78 3.50 -16.34 -13.47
C ILE A 78 2.43 -16.24 -14.55
N THR A 79 2.04 -15.04 -14.97
CA THR A 79 1.01 -14.85 -16.00
C THR A 79 1.66 -14.88 -17.38
N PRO A 80 1.56 -15.97 -18.16
CA PRO A 80 2.04 -15.98 -19.53
C PRO A 80 1.26 -14.92 -20.33
N HIS A 81 1.95 -14.17 -21.20
CA HIS A 81 1.27 -13.32 -22.16
C HIS A 81 0.49 -14.21 -23.14
N GLU A 82 -0.83 -14.21 -23.05
CA GLU A 82 -1.69 -14.65 -24.15
C GLU A 82 -1.46 -13.72 -25.33
N GLY A 83 -0.54 -14.08 -26.22
CA GLY A 83 -0.02 -13.13 -27.19
C GLY A 83 0.89 -13.72 -28.25
N THR A 84 0.59 -14.91 -28.73
CA THR A 84 0.93 -15.29 -30.12
C THR A 84 -0.33 -15.90 -30.71
N PRO A 85 -1.07 -15.16 -31.57
CA PRO A 85 -2.02 -15.83 -32.46
C PRO A 85 -1.22 -16.84 -33.27
N ASP A 86 -1.61 -18.11 -33.16
CA ASP A 86 -1.17 -19.17 -34.04
C ASP A 86 -1.49 -18.73 -35.47
N LYS A 87 -0.46 -18.27 -36.19
CA LYS A 87 -0.58 -17.72 -37.54
C LYS A 87 -0.28 -18.78 -38.60
N ASP A 88 -0.36 -20.07 -38.24
CA ASP A 88 -0.01 -21.21 -39.09
C ASP A 88 -1.18 -22.19 -39.31
N ARG A 89 -2.42 -21.72 -39.12
CA ARG A 89 -3.62 -22.39 -39.65
C ARG A 89 -4.18 -21.55 -40.80
N ASP A 90 -3.71 -21.83 -42.00
CA ASP A 90 -4.48 -21.95 -43.26
C ASP A 90 -3.54 -22.15 -44.46
#